data_AF-A0A1C0V6E2-F1
#
_entry.id   AF-A0A1C0V6E2-F1
#
_cell.length_a   1.000
_cell.length_b   1.000
_cell.length_c   1.000
_cell.angle_alpha   90.00
_cell.angle_beta   90.00
_cell.angle_gamma   90.00
#
_symmetry.space_group_name_H-M   'P 1'
#
loop_
_entity.id
_entity.type
_entity.pdbx_description
1 polymer ?
#
loop_
_entity_poly.entity_id
_entity_poly.type
_entity_poly.pdbx_seq_one_letter_code
_entity_poly.pdbx_strand_id
1 'polypeptide(L)' 'MNTITLQLPANIYEPLQKAAARVGRSPEELITQWLEQNLQTFADDPLEEFIGAFRSNIPDWGENHDRYLGQELMENHNV' A
#
# COMPACT_ATOMS: atom_id res chain seq x y z
N MET A 1 -10.51 -11.22 22.70
CA MET A 1 -9.83 -12.26 21.90
C MET A 1 -10.87 -12.83 20.96
N ASN A 2 -10.67 -12.65 19.67
CA ASN A 2 -11.62 -13.03 18.65
C ASN A 2 -10.91 -14.00 17.71
N THR A 3 -11.62 -15.04 17.27
CA THR A 3 -11.07 -16.06 16.39
C THR A 3 -11.73 -15.96 15.03
N ILE A 4 -10.92 -15.98 13.98
CA ILE A 4 -11.36 -16.01 12.59
C ILE A 4 -10.82 -17.30 11.99
N THR A 5 -11.68 -18.07 11.33
CA THR A 5 -11.28 -19.25 10.56
C THR A 5 -11.24 -18.88 9.08
N LEU A 6 -10.11 -19.10 8.42
CA LEU A 6 -9.88 -18.75 7.02
C LEU A 6 -9.71 -20.03 6.19
N GLN A 7 -10.54 -20.18 5.15
CA GLN A 7 -10.33 -21.21 4.13
C GLN A 7 -9.44 -20.61 3.04
N LEU A 8 -8.15 -20.95 3.08
CA LEU A 8 -7.17 -20.45 2.12
C LEU A 8 -6.98 -21.47 0.98
N PRO A 9 -7.05 -21.05 -0.30
CA PRO A 9 -6.74 -21.94 -1.41
C PRO A 9 -5.23 -22.27 -1.40
N ALA A 10 -4.87 -23.46 -1.89
CA ALA A 10 -3.50 -23.98 -1.81
C ALA A 10 -2.46 -23.06 -2.45
N ASN A 11 -2.82 -22.38 -3.55
CA ASN A 11 -1.96 -21.42 -4.24
C ASN A 11 -1.62 -20.17 -3.40
N ILE A 12 -2.32 -19.93 -2.29
CA ILE A 12 -2.04 -18.84 -1.35
C ILE A 12 -1.36 -19.40 -0.08
N TYR A 13 -1.82 -20.55 0.41
CA TYR A 13 -1.28 -21.13 1.64
C TYR A 13 0.16 -21.63 1.47
N GLU A 14 0.52 -22.24 0.34
CA GLU A 14 1.88 -22.72 0.10
C GLU A 14 2.93 -21.58 0.07
N PRO A 15 2.72 -20.46 -0.64
CA PRO A 15 3.60 -19.29 -0.52
C PRO A 15 3.69 -18.75 0.92
N LEU A 16 2.58 -18.70 1.66
CA LEU A 16 2.57 -18.24 3.05
C LEU A 16 3.46 -19.12 3.93
N GLN A 17 3.37 -20.44 3.80
CA GLN A 17 4.23 -21.37 4.54
C GLN A 17 5.71 -21.13 4.25
N LYS A 18 6.08 -20.93 2.97
CA LYS A 18 7.47 -20.63 2.58
C LYS A 18 7.94 -19.29 3.15
N ALA A 19 7.08 -18.27 3.14
CA ALA A 19 7.40 -16.96 3.70
C ALA A 19 7.62 -17.05 5.23
N ALA A 20 6.73 -17.75 5.94
CA ALA A 20 6.81 -17.96 7.38
C ALA A 20 8.09 -18.71 7.79
N ALA A 21 8.42 -19.77 7.04
CA ALA A 21 9.65 -20.54 7.27
C ALA A 21 10.92 -19.68 7.13
N ARG A 22 10.96 -18.75 6.16
CA ARG A 22 12.12 -17.86 5.96
C ARG A 22 12.37 -16.91 7.13
N VAL A 23 11.31 -16.54 7.85
CA VAL A 23 11.39 -15.64 9.00
C VAL A 23 11.31 -16.37 10.36
N GLY A 24 11.30 -17.71 10.34
CA GLY A 24 11.26 -18.55 11.54
C GLY A 24 9.96 -18.44 12.34
N ARG A 25 8.83 -18.17 11.68
CA ARG A 25 7.49 -18.04 12.30
C ARG A 25 6.51 -19.07 11.77
N SER A 26 5.39 -19.25 12.46
CA SER A 26 4.27 -20.01 11.90
C SER A 26 3.49 -19.21 10.84
N PRO A 27 2.78 -19.87 9.92
CA PRO A 27 1.87 -19.21 8.99
C PRO A 27 0.84 -18.31 9.69
N GLU A 28 0.33 -18.76 10.83
CA GLU A 28 -0.68 -18.06 11.63
C GLU A 28 -0.12 -16.78 12.28
N GLU A 29 1.11 -16.84 12.81
CA GLU A 29 1.79 -15.67 13.37
C GLU A 29 2.07 -14.64 12.28
N LEU A 30 2.54 -15.10 11.11
CA LEU A 30 2.86 -14.21 9.99
C LEU A 30 1.61 -13.53 9.42
N ILE A 31 0.52 -14.28 9.21
CA ILE A 31 -0.72 -13.70 8.68
C ILE A 31 -1.37 -12.74 9.67
N THR A 32 -1.29 -13.02 10.98
CA THR A 32 -1.78 -12.11 12.02
C THR A 32 -1.01 -10.80 12.00
N GLN A 33 0.33 -10.87 11.94
CA GLN A 33 1.17 -9.68 11.83
C GLN A 33 0.86 -8.86 10.57
N TRP A 34 0.73 -9.51 9.41
CA TRP A 34 0.40 -8.79 8.17
C TRP A 34 -0.98 -8.17 8.23
N LEU A 35 -1.96 -8.84 8.85
CA LEU A 35 -3.28 -8.29 9.06
C LEU A 35 -3.24 -7.05 9.96
N GLU A 36 -2.50 -7.11 11.08
CA GLU A 36 -2.29 -5.95 11.97
C GLU A 36 -1.68 -4.76 11.22
N GLN A 37 -0.62 -5.00 10.44
CA GLN A 37 0.06 -3.95 9.67
C GLN A 37 -0.87 -3.32 8.62
N ASN A 38 -1.61 -4.14 7.87
CA ASN A 38 -2.55 -3.62 6.87
C ASN A 38 -3.69 -2.84 7.51
N LEU A 39 -4.26 -3.34 8.61
CA LEU A 39 -5.34 -2.65 9.32
C LEU A 39 -4.87 -1.31 9.90
N GLN A 40 -3.62 -1.22 10.36
CA GLN A 40 -3.06 0.08 10.77
C GLN A 40 -2.94 1.05 9.60
N THR A 41 -2.47 0.61 8.42
CA THR A 41 -2.42 1.48 7.23
C THR A 41 -3.80 1.98 6.80
N PHE A 42 -4.85 1.17 6.96
CA PHE A 42 -6.23 1.61 6.66
C PHE A 42 -6.81 2.54 7.74
N ALA A 43 -6.40 2.40 9.00
CA ALA A 43 -6.90 3.22 10.09
C ALA A 43 -6.19 4.58 10.15
N ASP A 44 -4.91 4.61 9.82
CA ASP A 44 -4.04 5.78 9.84
C ASP A 44 -3.49 6.01 8.44
N ASP A 45 -4.36 6.24 7.44
CA ASP A 45 -3.90 6.58 6.08
C ASP A 45 -3.21 7.96 6.12
N PRO A 46 -1.86 8.02 6.03
CA PRO A 46 -1.14 9.28 6.15
C PRO A 46 -1.41 10.20 4.95
N LEU A 47 -2.03 9.69 3.88
CA LEU A 47 -2.38 10.45 2.69
C LEU A 47 -3.78 11.08 2.78
N GLU A 48 -4.61 10.67 3.75
CA GLU A 48 -5.98 11.17 3.90
C GLU A 48 -6.01 12.68 4.12
N GLU A 49 -5.10 13.21 4.95
CA GLU A 49 -5.01 14.66 5.22
C GLU A 49 -4.64 15.49 3.98
N PHE A 50 -4.04 14.88 2.96
CA PHE A 50 -3.62 15.55 1.74
C PHE A 50 -4.72 15.60 0.67
N ILE A 51 -5.85 14.90 0.86
CA ILE A 51 -6.98 14.94 -0.05
C ILE A 51 -7.55 16.36 -0.07
N GLY A 52 -7.40 17.05 -1.21
CA GLY A 52 -7.85 18.42 -1.39
C GLY A 52 -7.03 19.48 -0.62
N ALA A 53 -5.92 19.10 0.01
CA ALA A 53 -5.04 20.03 0.72
C ALA A 53 -4.34 21.01 -0.23
N PHE A 54 -4.08 20.59 -1.47
CA PHE A 54 -3.42 21.40 -2.48
C PHE A 54 -4.43 22.13 -3.37
N ARG A 55 -4.39 23.45 -3.34
CA ARG A 55 -5.11 24.29 -4.30
C ARG A 55 -4.17 24.66 -5.44
N SER A 56 -4.47 24.16 -6.63
CA SER A 56 -3.79 24.53 -7.85
C SER A 56 -4.72 25.35 -8.73
N ASN A 57 -4.16 26.31 -9.47
CA ASN A 57 -4.88 26.99 -10.55
C ASN A 57 -4.88 26.16 -11.86
N ILE A 58 -4.37 24.93 -11.82
CA ILE A 58 -4.38 23.98 -12.92
C ILE A 58 -5.63 23.08 -12.76
N PRO A 59 -6.68 23.30 -13.57
CA PRO A 59 -7.99 22.71 -13.36
C PRO A 59 -8.04 21.19 -13.58
N ASP A 60 -7.10 20.63 -14.33
CA ASP A 60 -7.04 19.24 -14.78
C ASP A 60 -5.80 18.49 -14.25
N TRP A 61 -5.15 19.03 -13.21
CA TRP A 61 -3.91 18.46 -12.66
C TRP A 61 -4.07 16.97 -12.29
N GLY A 62 -5.19 16.58 -11.68
CA GLY A 62 -5.41 15.17 -11.31
C GLY A 62 -5.38 14.23 -12.51
N GLU A 63 -5.95 14.64 -13.64
CA GLU A 63 -6.05 13.83 -14.87
C GLU A 63 -4.76 13.87 -15.71
N ASN A 64 -4.00 14.97 -15.63
CA ASN A 64 -2.84 15.24 -16.47
C ASN A 64 -1.52 15.35 -15.69
N HIS A 65 -1.46 14.88 -14.44
CA HIS A 65 -0.30 15.05 -13.56
C HIS A 65 1.00 14.55 -14.19
N ASP A 66 0.99 13.40 -14.85
CA ASP A 66 2.17 12.84 -15.54
C ASP A 66 2.73 13.80 -16.61
N ARG A 67 1.86 14.43 -17.40
CA ARG A 67 2.27 15.40 -18.42
C ARG A 67 2.92 16.62 -17.79
N TYR A 68 2.31 17.17 -16.75
CA TYR A 68 2.83 18.36 -16.09
C TYR A 68 4.13 18.09 -15.33
N LEU A 69 4.24 16.94 -14.65
CA LEU A 69 5.48 16.51 -14.01
C LEU A 69 6.60 16.29 -15.04
N GLY A 70 6.28 15.65 -16.17
CA GLY A 70 7.22 15.45 -17.26
C GLY A 70 7.70 16.77 -17.89
N GLN A 71 6.78 17.72 -18.10
CA GLN A 71 7.13 19.06 -18.60
C GLN A 71 8.07 19.79 -17.64
N GLU A 72 7.74 19.79 -16.35
CA GLU A 72 8.57 20.42 -15.31
C GLU A 72 9.99 19.85 -15.33
N LEU A 73 10.11 18.52 -15.35
CA LEU A 73 11.40 17.85 -15.40
C LEU A 73 12.21 18.28 -16.62
N MET A 74 11.61 18.31 -17.81
CA MET A 74 12.31 18.71 -19.03
C MET A 74 12.71 20.19 -19.05
N GLU A 75 11.87 21.07 -18.50
CA GLU A 75 12.06 22.52 -18.61
C GLU A 75 12.97 23.10 -17.52
N ASN A 76 12.93 22.52 -16.32
CA ASN A 76 13.58 23.11 -15.14
C ASN A 76 14.59 22.17 -14.46
N HIS A 77 14.53 20.86 -14.72
CA HIS A 77 15.39 19.86 -14.09
C HIS A 77 16.08 18.99 -15.15
N ASN A 78 17.10 19.54 -15.82
CA ASN A 78 17.93 18.84 -16.81
C ASN A 78 18.27 17.40 -16.36
N VAL A 79 17.55 16.42 -16.92
CA VAL A 79 17.79 14.97 -16.80
C VAL A 79 18.39 14.43 -18.07
#